data_AF-A0A8F1MC58-F1
#
_entry.id   AF-A0A8F1MC58-F1
#
_cell.length_a   1.000
_cell.length_b   1.000
_cell.length_c   1.000
_cell.angle_alpha   90.00
_cell.angle_beta   90.00
_cell.angle_gamma   90.00
#
_symmetry.space_group_name_H-M   'P 1'
#
loop_
_entity.id
_entity.type
_entity.pdbx_description
1 polymer ?
#
loop_
_entity_poly.entity_id
_entity_poly.type
_entity_poly.pdbx_seq_one_letter_code
_entity_poly.pdbx_strand_id
1 'polypeptide(L)' 'MRIYFSGIGGVGIGPLSRIALEAGYDVCGSDRSPSLITNELESAGIPISFDQSGVLAIRAR' A
#
# COMPACT_ATOMS: atom_id res chain seq x y z
N MET A 1 6.13 -13.49 1.23
CA MET A 1 6.77 -12.46 0.38
C MET A 1 6.05 -11.15 0.65
N ARG A 2 6.77 -10.04 0.86
CA ARG A 2 6.19 -8.70 1.04
C ARG A 2 6.28 -7.91 -0.26
N ILE A 3 5.20 -7.20 -0.60
CA ILE A 3 5.11 -6.35 -1.78
C ILE A 3 4.91 -4.91 -1.32
N TYR A 4 5.74 -4.01 -1.85
CA TYR A 4 5.64 -2.58 -1.62
C TYR A 4 5.16 -1.88 -2.90
N PHE A 5 4.07 -1.12 -2.80
CA PHE A 5 3.57 -0.31 -3.91
C PHE A 5 3.87 1.18 -3.70
N SER A 6 4.63 1.77 -4.62
CA SER A 6 4.84 3.22 -4.69
C SER A 6 3.75 3.86 -5.56
N GLY A 7 3.00 4.82 -5.01
CA GLY A 7 1.80 5.36 -5.63
C GLY A 7 0.61 4.41 -5.47
N ILE A 8 0.46 3.80 -4.29
CA ILE A 8 -0.53 2.74 -4.04
C ILE A 8 -1.98 3.20 -4.24
N GLY A 9 -2.26 4.49 -4.12
CA GLY A 9 -3.57 5.10 -4.39
C GLY A 9 -3.87 5.31 -5.87
N GLY A 10 -2.95 4.98 -6.78
CA GLY A 10 -3.18 5.10 -8.22
C GLY A 10 -4.30 4.18 -8.71
N VAL A 11 -5.08 4.63 -9.70
CA VAL A 11 -6.27 3.91 -10.21
C VAL A 11 -5.99 2.47 -10.64
N GLY A 12 -4.81 2.19 -11.20
CA GLY A 12 -4.39 0.83 -11.53
C GLY A 12 -3.70 0.10 -10.37
N ILE A 13 -2.99 0.82 -9.50
CA ILE A 13 -2.14 0.24 -8.46
C ILE A 13 -2.97 -0.18 -7.25
N GLY A 14 -3.97 0.61 -6.86
CA GLY A 14 -4.85 0.29 -5.72
C GLY A 14 -5.53 -1.08 -5.87
N PRO A 15 -6.24 -1.35 -6.97
CA PRO A 15 -6.83 -2.66 -7.23
C PRO A 15 -5.78 -3.78 -7.27
N LEU A 16 -4.61 -3.55 -7.88
CA LEU A 16 -3.53 -4.55 -7.91
C LEU A 16 -3.01 -4.87 -6.49
N SER A 17 -2.90 -3.87 -5.62
CA SER A 17 -2.47 -4.06 -4.24
C SER A 17 -3.49 -4.87 -3.43
N ARG A 18 -4.79 -4.70 -3.72
CA ARG A 18 -5.86 -5.51 -3.13
C ARG A 18 -5.79 -6.96 -3.58
N ILE A 19 -5.61 -7.20 -4.88
CA ILE A 19 -5.45 -8.56 -5.44
C ILE A 19 -4.24 -9.25 -4.82
N ALA A 20 -3.13 -8.54 -4.64
CA ALA A 20 -1.94 -9.08 -3.98
C ALA A 20 -2.23 -9.47 -2.52
N LEU A 21 -2.97 -8.63 -1.77
CA LEU A 21 -3.37 -8.95 -0.40
C LEU A 21 -4.25 -10.22 -0.36
N GLU A 22 -5.25 -10.29 -1.25
CA GLU A 22 -6.17 -11.44 -1.35
C GLU A 22 -5.47 -12.73 -1.79
N ALA A 23 -4.38 -12.62 -2.56
CA ALA A 23 -3.51 -13.73 -2.91
C ALA A 23 -2.59 -14.20 -1.76
N GLY A 24 -2.68 -13.59 -0.57
CA GLY A 24 -1.95 -13.98 0.63
C GLY A 24 -0.56 -13.34 0.77
N TYR A 25 -0.26 -12.31 0.00
CA TYR A 25 0.97 -11.54 0.18
C TYR A 25 0.82 -10.53 1.32
N ASP A 26 1.93 -10.23 1.98
CA ASP A 26 2.02 -9.08 2.88
C ASP A 26 2.19 -7.82 2.02
N VAL A 27 1.24 -6.88 2.12
CA VAL A 27 1.18 -5.71 1.23
C VAL A 27 1.29 -4.44 2.06
N CYS A 28 2.13 -3.51 1.60
CA CYS A 28 2.22 -2.15 2.12
C CYS A 28 2.53 -1.19 0.97
N GLY A 29 2.47 0.11 1.21
CA GLY A 29 2.82 1.07 0.17
C GLY A 29 2.93 2.51 0.63
N SER A 30 3.09 3.41 -0.33
CA SER A 30 3.07 4.85 -0.08
C SER A 30 2.30 5.60 -1.15
N ASP A 31 1.78 6.75 -0.78
CA ASP A 31 1.30 7.75 -1.72
C ASP A 31 1.66 9.17 -1.26
N ARG A 32 1.41 10.19 -2.09
CA ARG A 32 1.70 11.59 -1.78
C ARG A 32 0.63 12.22 -0.90
N SER A 33 -0.61 11.76 -0.99
CA SER A 33 -1.75 12.32 -0.25
C SER A 33 -2.85 11.28 -0.06
N PRO A 34 -3.67 11.40 1.00
CA PRO A 34 -4.86 10.59 1.16
C PRO A 34 -5.83 10.74 -0.02
N SER A 35 -6.54 9.67 -0.34
CA SER A 35 -7.60 9.60 -1.34
C SER A 35 -8.65 8.56 -0.92
N LEU A 36 -9.76 8.48 -1.64
CA LEU A 36 -10.76 7.43 -1.43
C LEU A 36 -10.11 6.03 -1.49
N ILE A 37 -9.25 5.79 -2.48
CA ILE A 37 -8.57 4.51 -2.68
C ILE A 37 -7.65 4.21 -1.50
N THR A 38 -6.82 5.15 -1.05
CA THR A 38 -5.91 4.87 0.08
C THR A 38 -6.68 4.60 1.37
N ASN A 39 -7.80 5.30 1.59
CA ASN A 39 -8.66 5.07 2.77
C ASN A 39 -9.28 3.66 2.76
N GLU A 40 -9.73 3.19 1.59
CA GLU A 40 -10.26 1.83 1.43
C GLU A 40 -9.19 0.75 1.66
N LEU A 41 -7.96 1.00 1.19
CA LEU A 41 -6.83 0.09 1.38
C LEU A 41 -6.36 0.06 2.85
N GLU A 42 -6.29 1.20 3.53
CA GLU A 42 -6.00 1.24 4.97
C GLU A 42 -7.08 0.50 5.77
N SER A 43 -8.35 0.67 5.41
CA SER A 43 -9.48 -0.07 6.00
C SER A 43 -9.40 -1.58 5.74
N ALA A 44 -8.69 -1.99 4.69
CA ALA A 44 -8.37 -3.39 4.38
C ALA A 44 -7.25 -3.97 5.24
N GLY A 45 -6.58 -3.14 6.06
CA GLY A 45 -5.40 -3.51 6.82
C GLY A 45 -4.09 -3.36 6.06
N ILE A 46 -4.06 -2.66 4.90
CA ILE A 46 -2.82 -2.38 4.17
C ILE A 46 -2.16 -1.13 4.77
N PRO A 47 -0.94 -1.21 5.33
CA PRO A 47 -0.24 -0.03 5.83
C PRO A 47 0.20 0.89 4.69
N ILE A 48 -0.08 2.20 4.82
CA ILE A 48 0.30 3.22 3.85
C ILE A 48 1.11 4.33 4.53
N SER A 49 2.21 4.76 3.91
CA SER A 49 2.93 5.96 4.31
C SER A 49 2.66 7.14 3.37
N PHE A 50 2.51 8.33 3.95
CA PHE A 50 2.43 9.60 3.22
C PHE A 50 3.67 10.50 3.41
N ASP A 51 4.64 10.08 4.23
CA ASP A 51 5.79 10.92 4.63
C ASP A 51 7.00 10.84 3.68
N GLN A 52 6.91 10.03 2.62
CA GLN A 52 7.97 9.79 1.62
C GLN A 52 9.34 9.39 2.21
N SER A 53 9.40 8.99 3.48
CA SER A 53 10.65 8.68 4.19
C SER A 53 11.26 7.34 3.77
N GLY A 54 10.48 6.47 3.10
CA GLY A 54 10.88 5.12 2.74
C GLY A 54 10.95 4.14 3.92
N VAL A 55 10.69 4.60 5.16
CA VAL A 55 10.80 3.78 6.38
C VAL A 55 9.90 2.54 6.31
N LEU A 56 8.70 2.67 5.75
CA LEU A 56 7.74 1.58 5.63
C LEU A 56 8.24 0.47 4.67
N ALA A 57 8.97 0.83 3.62
CA ALA A 57 9.51 -0.13 2.66
C ALA A 57 10.63 -1.01 3.26
N ILE A 58 11.46 -0.45 4.15
CA ILE A 58 12.68 -1.10 4.66
C ILE A 58 12.48 -1.85 5.99
N ARG A 59 11.36 -1.65 6.70
CA ARG A 59 11.13 -2.21 8.04
C ARG A 59 10.52 -3.61 8.07
N ALA A 60 10.58 -4.36 6.97
CA ALA A 60 10.12 -5.75 6.95
C ALA A 60 11.13 -6.66 7.67
N ARG A 61 10.80 -7.10 8.89
CA ARG A 61 11.42 -8.26 9.54
C ARG A 61 10.48 -9.45 9.46
#